data_AF-A0A2N2LAE0-F1
#
_entry.id   AF-A0A2N2LAE0-F1
#
_cell.length_a   1.000
_cell.length_b   1.000
_cell.length_c   1.000
_cell.angle_alpha   90.00
_cell.angle_beta   90.00
_cell.angle_gamma   90.00
#
_symmetry.space_group_name_H-M   'P 1'
#
loop_
_entity.id
_entity.type
_entity.pdbx_description
1 polymer ?
#
loop_
_entity_poly.entity_id
_entity_poly.type
_entity_poly.pdbx_seq_one_letter_code
_entity_poly.pdbx_strand_id
1 'polypeptide(L)'
;MRILIPTLCLALILTACGLKRSNPLDPNGHSGIIIPSPVTGLHATSSGTGAPNKYVELGWESNSSTNTDGYYIYRGLSYNSAYARIDTVLSVNSYSHNTNVLPGDYYYSVSAFKNYNGSKLEGRISSRLFVRVPN
;
A
#
# COMPACT_ATOMS: atom_id res chain seq x y z
N MET A 1 -26.76 -24.53 36.76
CA MET A 1 -26.82 -23.96 35.40
C MET A 1 -25.41 -23.57 34.95
N ARG A 2 -24.81 -24.39 34.08
CA ARG A 2 -23.77 -24.06 33.08
C ARG A 2 -22.44 -23.41 33.55
N ILE A 3 -21.52 -24.25 34.05
CA ILE A 3 -20.07 -24.01 33.97
C ILE A 3 -19.54 -24.57 32.63
N LEU A 4 -20.13 -24.14 31.50
CA LEU A 4 -19.88 -24.73 30.17
C LEU A 4 -18.98 -23.88 29.26
N ILE A 5 -18.46 -22.76 29.75
CA ILE A 5 -17.81 -21.74 28.91
C ILE A 5 -16.27 -21.88 28.86
N PRO A 6 -15.50 -22.19 29.92
CA PRO A 6 -14.05 -22.22 29.82
C PRO A 6 -13.52 -23.47 29.08
N THR A 7 -14.25 -24.59 29.12
CA THR A 7 -13.90 -25.82 28.39
C THR A 7 -14.18 -25.71 26.89
N LEU A 8 -15.14 -24.87 26.46
CA LEU A 8 -15.45 -24.66 25.05
C LEU A 8 -14.35 -23.86 24.33
N CYS A 9 -13.77 -22.85 25.01
CA CYS A 9 -12.65 -22.10 24.46
C CYS A 9 -11.36 -22.93 24.35
N LEU A 10 -11.10 -23.85 25.29
CA LEU A 10 -9.91 -24.71 25.25
C LEU A 10 -10.03 -25.82 24.18
N ALA A 11 -11.25 -26.30 23.89
CA ALA A 11 -11.51 -27.26 22.82
C ALA A 11 -11.40 -26.66 21.41
N LEU A 12 -11.77 -25.38 21.23
CA LEU A 12 -11.66 -24.67 19.95
C LEU A 12 -10.22 -24.47 19.45
N ILE A 13 -9.23 -24.51 20.35
CA ILE A 13 -7.82 -24.32 20.00
C ILE A 13 -7.19 -25.63 19.49
N LEU A 14 -7.71 -26.78 19.91
CA LEU A 14 -7.15 -28.11 19.58
C LEU A 14 -7.67 -28.68 18.25
N THR A 15 -8.74 -28.12 17.69
CA THR A 15 -9.27 -28.50 16.36
C THR A 15 -8.78 -27.61 15.22
N ALA A 16 -7.76 -26.78 15.47
CA ALA A 16 -7.11 -26.00 14.42
C ALA A 16 -6.26 -26.95 13.54
N CYS A 17 -6.94 -27.71 12.68
CA CYS A 17 -6.33 -28.44 11.58
C CYS A 17 -5.41 -27.47 10.82
N GLY A 18 -4.14 -27.85 10.66
CA GLY A 18 -3.08 -26.99 10.12
C GLY A 18 -3.53 -26.26 8.87
N LEU A 19 -3.45 -24.92 8.90
CA LEU A 19 -3.83 -24.06 7.80
C LEU A 19 -3.06 -24.48 6.53
N LYS A 20 -3.75 -25.07 5.54
CA LYS A 20 -3.10 -25.45 4.28
C LYS A 20 -2.58 -24.19 3.60
N ARG A 21 -1.26 -24.07 3.48
CA ARG A 21 -0.59 -22.94 2.82
C ARG A 21 -0.66 -23.10 1.30
N SER A 22 -1.86 -22.99 0.74
CA SER A 22 -2.11 -23.10 -0.71
C SER A 22 -1.99 -21.78 -1.46
N ASN A 23 -1.55 -20.70 -0.80
CA ASN A 23 -1.30 -19.44 -1.48
C ASN A 23 -0.04 -19.57 -2.35
N PRO A 24 -0.14 -19.45 -3.68
CA PRO A 24 1.03 -19.55 -4.56
C PRO A 24 2.05 -18.43 -4.34
N LEU A 25 1.63 -17.29 -3.75
CA LEU A 25 2.50 -16.17 -3.41
C LEU A 25 2.91 -16.16 -1.93
N ASP A 26 2.92 -17.33 -1.30
CA ASP A 26 3.39 -17.50 0.07
C ASP A 26 4.93 -17.47 0.14
N PRO A 27 5.52 -16.44 0.76
CA PRO A 27 6.97 -16.30 0.83
C PRO A 27 7.67 -17.37 1.67
N ASN A 28 7.01 -17.93 2.69
CA ASN A 28 7.62 -18.98 3.51
C ASN A 28 7.34 -20.38 2.94
N GLY A 29 6.50 -20.48 1.91
CA GLY A 29 6.15 -21.74 1.23
C GLY A 29 6.93 -21.99 -0.06
N HIS A 30 7.56 -20.96 -0.64
CA HIS A 30 8.21 -21.01 -1.95
C HIS A 30 9.47 -20.14 -1.98
N SER A 31 10.64 -20.74 -2.22
CA SER A 31 11.97 -20.07 -2.16
C SER A 31 12.26 -19.07 -3.29
N GLY A 32 11.33 -18.87 -4.25
CA GLY A 32 11.46 -17.90 -5.35
C GLY A 32 10.56 -16.67 -5.23
N ILE A 33 9.82 -16.53 -4.13
CA ILE A 33 8.93 -15.39 -3.90
C ILE A 33 9.75 -14.24 -3.28
N ILE A 34 9.81 -13.13 -4.00
CA ILE A 34 10.49 -11.90 -3.61
C ILE A 34 9.40 -10.96 -3.13
N ILE A 35 9.44 -10.66 -1.82
CA ILE A 35 8.59 -9.63 -1.23
C ILE A 35 9.16 -8.28 -1.63
N PRO A 36 8.38 -7.39 -2.27
CA PRO A 36 8.85 -6.05 -2.58
C PRO A 36 9.25 -5.28 -1.32
N SER A 37 10.41 -4.64 -1.37
CA SER A 37 10.90 -3.80 -0.29
C SER A 37 9.98 -2.60 -0.06
N PRO A 38 9.84 -2.09 1.17
CA PRO A 38 9.09 -0.87 1.42
C PRO A 38 9.63 0.30 0.62
N VAL A 39 8.74 1.16 0.11
CA VAL A 39 9.14 2.39 -0.59
C VAL A 39 9.71 3.39 0.42
N THR A 40 10.86 3.99 0.09
CA THR A 40 11.55 5.00 0.90
C THR A 40 11.70 6.32 0.16
N GLY A 41 12.02 7.40 0.90
CA GLY A 41 12.25 8.72 0.32
C GLY A 41 11.03 9.35 -0.35
N LEU A 42 9.81 8.93 0.04
CA LEU A 42 8.57 9.51 -0.46
C LEU A 42 8.51 11.01 -0.11
N HIS A 43 8.41 11.85 -1.13
CA HIS A 43 8.29 13.30 -1.03
C HIS A 43 7.25 13.81 -2.01
N ALA A 44 6.79 15.05 -1.83
CA ALA A 44 5.80 15.64 -2.69
C ALA A 44 5.92 17.17 -2.79
N THR A 45 5.43 17.70 -3.89
CA THR A 45 5.10 19.12 -4.04
C THR A 45 3.66 19.25 -4.51
N SER A 46 3.04 20.40 -4.29
CA SER A 46 1.67 20.70 -4.74
C SER A 46 1.62 21.96 -5.57
N SER A 47 0.55 22.15 -6.33
CA SER A 47 0.21 23.44 -6.94
C SER A 47 0.23 24.58 -5.90
N GLY A 48 0.64 25.78 -6.32
CA GLY A 48 0.68 26.96 -5.47
C GLY A 48 -0.68 27.62 -5.23
N THR A 49 -0.66 28.65 -4.38
CA THR A 49 -1.84 29.48 -4.09
C THR A 49 -2.36 30.16 -5.35
N GLY A 50 -3.67 30.13 -5.57
CA GLY A 50 -4.32 30.74 -6.75
C GLY A 50 -4.08 30.01 -8.08
N ALA A 51 -3.42 28.86 -8.08
CA ALA A 51 -3.26 28.06 -9.29
C ALA A 51 -4.63 27.63 -9.85
N PRO A 52 -4.91 27.82 -11.16
CA PRO A 52 -6.21 27.51 -11.75
C PRO A 52 -6.50 26.00 -11.74
N ASN A 53 -5.46 25.18 -11.83
CA ASN A 53 -5.53 23.73 -11.69
C ASN A 53 -4.74 23.30 -10.45
N LYS A 54 -5.31 22.40 -9.66
CA LYS A 54 -4.66 21.83 -8.48
C LYS A 54 -4.07 20.47 -8.80
N TYR A 55 -2.90 20.20 -8.22
CA TYR A 55 -2.19 18.94 -8.42
C TYR A 55 -1.25 18.64 -7.26
N VAL A 56 -0.82 17.38 -7.17
CA VAL A 56 0.25 16.91 -6.31
C VAL A 56 1.23 16.09 -7.14
N GLU A 57 2.51 16.46 -7.11
CA GLU A 57 3.60 15.68 -7.70
C GLU A 57 4.26 14.85 -6.60
N LEU A 58 4.29 13.53 -6.77
CA LEU A 58 4.93 12.59 -5.87
C LEU A 58 6.26 12.11 -6.47
N GLY A 59 7.26 11.92 -5.61
CA GLY A 59 8.52 11.27 -5.95
C GLY A 59 8.99 10.35 -4.83
N TRP A 60 9.76 9.32 -5.17
CA TRP A 60 10.35 8.39 -4.21
C TRP A 60 11.66 7.78 -4.71
N GLU A 61 12.36 7.06 -3.84
CA GLU A 61 13.54 6.29 -4.21
C GLU A 61 13.12 4.97 -4.87
N SER A 62 13.67 4.70 -6.06
CA SER A 62 13.40 3.45 -6.77
C SER A 62 13.96 2.24 -6.02
N ASN A 63 13.10 1.24 -5.81
CA ASN A 63 13.57 -0.11 -5.53
C ASN A 63 14.29 -0.69 -6.75
N SER A 64 15.16 -1.68 -6.53
CA SER A 64 15.79 -2.43 -7.61
C SER A 64 14.75 -3.14 -8.49
N SER A 65 14.97 -3.16 -9.81
CA SER A 65 14.12 -3.85 -10.78
C SER A 65 14.06 -5.37 -10.58
N THR A 66 15.02 -5.96 -9.89
CA THR A 66 14.95 -7.38 -9.50
C THR A 66 13.96 -7.62 -8.37
N ASN A 67 13.65 -6.59 -7.56
CA ASN A 67 12.74 -6.66 -6.42
C ASN A 67 11.34 -6.14 -6.73
N THR A 68 11.20 -5.17 -7.62
CA THR A 68 9.96 -4.42 -7.84
C THR A 68 9.71 -4.22 -9.33
N ASP A 69 8.47 -4.45 -9.76
CA ASP A 69 8.04 -4.24 -11.15
C ASP A 69 7.22 -2.95 -11.30
N GLY A 70 6.69 -2.42 -10.21
CA GLY A 70 5.92 -1.19 -10.20
C GLY A 70 5.44 -0.79 -8.82
N TYR A 71 4.63 0.25 -8.76
CA TYR A 71 4.13 0.84 -7.53
C TYR A 71 2.63 1.09 -7.57
N TYR A 72 1.97 0.96 -6.42
CA TYR A 72 0.60 1.42 -6.21
C TYR A 72 0.61 2.73 -5.44
N ILE A 73 -0.21 3.68 -5.91
CA ILE A 73 -0.31 5.00 -5.33
C ILE A 73 -1.62 5.08 -4.57
N TYR A 74 -1.53 5.46 -3.31
CA TYR A 74 -2.67 5.57 -2.40
C TYR A 74 -2.91 7.00 -1.97
N ARG A 75 -4.19 7.38 -1.84
CA ARG A 75 -4.64 8.68 -1.35
C ARG A 75 -5.69 8.53 -0.26
N GLY A 76 -5.49 9.22 0.87
CA GLY A 76 -6.47 9.42 1.93
C GLY A 76 -6.85 10.90 2.04
N LEU A 77 -8.08 11.16 2.47
CA LEU A 77 -8.60 12.52 2.76
C LEU A 77 -8.42 12.92 4.23
N SER A 78 -7.98 11.99 5.07
CA SER A 78 -7.58 12.21 6.45
C SER A 78 -6.54 11.16 6.86
N TYR A 79 -5.79 11.40 7.92
CA TYR A 79 -4.74 10.48 8.36
C TYR A 79 -5.27 9.07 8.71
N ASN A 80 -6.47 9.01 9.30
CA ASN A 80 -7.10 7.77 9.79
C ASN A 80 -8.20 7.22 8.86
N SER A 81 -8.46 7.85 7.70
CA SER A 81 -9.44 7.33 6.75
C SER A 81 -8.92 6.11 5.99
N ALA A 82 -9.81 5.40 5.33
CA ALA A 82 -9.44 4.48 4.27
C ALA A 82 -8.69 5.22 3.15
N TYR A 83 -7.66 4.58 2.59
CA TYR A 83 -6.91 5.09 1.45
C TYR A 83 -7.38 4.37 0.20
N ALA A 84 -7.71 5.13 -0.84
CA ALA A 84 -8.01 4.58 -2.15
C ALA A 84 -6.73 4.41 -2.94
N ARG A 85 -6.58 3.28 -3.64
CA ARG A 85 -5.57 3.16 -4.69
C ARG A 85 -6.02 4.00 -5.87
N ILE A 86 -5.31 5.09 -6.14
CA ILE A 86 -5.64 6.03 -7.22
C ILE A 86 -4.91 5.71 -8.51
N ASP A 87 -3.76 5.01 -8.44
CA ASP A 87 -3.02 4.64 -9.63
C ASP A 87 -2.08 3.43 -9.42
N THR A 88 -1.58 2.92 -10.54
CA THR A 88 -0.53 1.90 -10.66
C THR A 88 0.48 2.36 -11.71
N VAL A 89 1.74 2.52 -11.32
CA VAL A 89 2.82 2.92 -12.24
C VAL A 89 3.87 1.83 -12.37
N LEU A 90 4.52 1.74 -13.53
CA LEU A 90 5.52 0.71 -13.84
C LEU A 90 6.87 1.36 -14.13
N SER A 91 7.94 0.81 -13.58
CA SER A 91 9.33 1.21 -13.88
C SER A 91 9.63 2.72 -13.76
N VAL A 92 8.88 3.45 -12.93
CA VAL A 92 9.08 4.88 -12.64
C VAL A 92 9.05 5.13 -11.13
N ASN A 93 9.57 6.27 -10.70
CA ASN A 93 9.65 6.68 -9.30
C ASN A 93 8.96 8.00 -8.99
N SER A 94 8.03 8.41 -9.85
CA SER A 94 7.25 9.62 -9.70
C SER A 94 5.82 9.42 -10.20
N TYR A 95 4.93 10.29 -9.74
CA TYR A 95 3.53 10.30 -10.16
C TYR A 95 2.93 11.71 -10.05
N SER A 96 2.31 12.18 -11.13
CA SER A 96 1.55 13.43 -11.17
C SER A 96 0.07 13.14 -10.94
N HIS A 97 -0.44 13.57 -9.79
CA HIS A 97 -1.85 13.48 -9.46
C HIS A 97 -2.53 14.83 -9.74
N ASN A 98 -3.25 14.90 -10.86
CA ASN A 98 -3.88 16.13 -11.36
C ASN A 98 -5.40 16.00 -11.61
N THR A 99 -5.99 14.86 -11.27
CA THR A 99 -7.42 14.59 -11.43
C THR A 99 -8.14 14.68 -10.08
N ASN A 100 -9.26 15.42 -10.04
CA ASN A 100 -10.08 15.59 -8.82
C ASN A 100 -9.28 16.06 -7.59
N VAL A 101 -8.30 16.95 -7.80
CA VAL A 101 -7.57 17.63 -6.73
C VAL A 101 -8.22 18.98 -6.50
N LEU A 102 -8.52 19.29 -5.25
CA LEU A 102 -9.05 20.56 -4.79
C LEU A 102 -8.15 21.10 -3.68
N PRO A 103 -8.29 22.38 -3.29
CA PRO A 103 -7.66 22.86 -2.07
C PRO A 103 -8.06 22.00 -0.87
N GLY A 104 -7.10 21.61 -0.05
CA GLY A 104 -7.34 20.72 1.07
C GLY A 104 -6.11 19.96 1.55
N ASP A 105 -6.36 19.12 2.55
CA ASP A 105 -5.37 18.22 3.14
C ASP A 105 -5.50 16.84 2.54
N TYR A 106 -4.38 16.31 2.08
CA TYR A 106 -4.29 14.96 1.55
C TYR A 106 -3.17 14.20 2.24
N TYR A 107 -3.29 12.88 2.18
CA TYR A 107 -2.25 11.99 2.62
C TYR A 107 -1.97 10.96 1.55
N TYR A 108 -0.70 10.81 1.19
CA TYR A 108 -0.27 9.86 0.17
C TYR A 108 0.58 8.76 0.78
N SER A 109 0.52 7.59 0.17
CA SER A 109 1.41 6.48 0.49
C SER A 109 1.65 5.67 -0.79
N VAL A 110 2.77 4.98 -0.84
CA VAL A 110 3.16 4.18 -1.99
C VAL A 110 3.57 2.80 -1.50
N SER A 111 3.16 1.75 -2.21
CA SER A 111 3.69 0.40 -2.02
C SER A 111 4.30 -0.09 -3.33
N ALA A 112 5.37 -0.88 -3.22
CA ALA A 112 5.93 -1.59 -4.35
C ALA A 112 5.16 -2.90 -4.57
N PHE A 113 5.10 -3.37 -5.82
CA PHE A 113 4.60 -4.70 -6.13
C PHE A 113 5.52 -5.45 -7.10
N LYS A 114 5.37 -6.77 -7.11
CA LYS A 114 6.03 -7.67 -8.06
C LYS A 114 5.01 -8.61 -8.70
N ASN A 115 5.15 -8.84 -9.99
CA ASN A 115 4.26 -9.68 -10.79
C ASN A 115 4.69 -11.14 -10.74
N TYR A 116 3.70 -12.02 -10.73
CA TYR A 116 3.84 -13.47 -10.77
C TYR A 116 2.70 -14.04 -11.61
N ASN A 117 2.95 -14.46 -12.85
CA ASN A 117 2.00 -15.14 -13.76
C ASN A 117 0.51 -14.89 -13.46
N GLY A 118 0.04 -13.66 -13.70
CA GLY A 118 -1.36 -13.26 -13.52
C GLY A 118 -1.76 -12.77 -12.11
N SER A 119 -0.84 -12.83 -11.15
CA SER A 119 -1.00 -12.34 -9.78
C SER A 119 0.06 -11.28 -9.44
N LYS A 120 -0.19 -10.51 -8.37
CA LYS A 120 0.74 -9.49 -7.87
C LYS A 120 0.94 -9.68 -6.38
N LEU A 121 2.20 -9.67 -5.95
CA LEU A 121 2.56 -9.58 -4.55
C LEU A 121 2.84 -8.12 -4.23
N GLU A 122 2.02 -7.54 -3.37
CA GLU A 122 2.22 -6.18 -2.86
C GLU A 122 3.10 -6.22 -1.62
N GLY A 123 4.09 -5.34 -1.57
CA GLY A 123 4.95 -5.13 -0.42
C GLY A 123 4.29 -4.28 0.67
N ARG A 124 5.07 -3.96 1.70
CA ARG A 124 4.59 -3.09 2.77
C ARG A 124 4.38 -1.67 2.23
N ILE A 125 3.22 -1.08 2.55
CA ILE A 125 2.94 0.32 2.25
C ILE A 125 3.88 1.26 3.03
N SER A 126 4.30 2.36 2.40
CA SER A 126 5.16 3.38 3.01
C SER A 126 4.50 4.07 4.20
N SER A 127 5.27 4.88 4.93
CA SER A 127 4.67 5.88 5.82
C SER A 127 3.79 6.86 5.03
N ARG A 128 2.81 7.44 5.73
CA ARG A 128 1.90 8.44 5.18
C ARG A 128 2.62 9.78 5.04
N LEU A 129 2.61 10.34 3.84
CA LEU A 129 3.08 11.69 3.56
C LEU A 129 1.90 12.65 3.56
N PHE A 130 1.92 13.64 4.44
CA PHE A 130 0.95 14.74 4.46
C PHE A 130 1.27 15.77 3.38
N VAL A 131 0.26 16.24 2.65
CA VAL A 131 0.38 17.28 1.63
C VAL A 131 -0.80 18.25 1.76
N ARG A 132 -0.53 19.54 1.95
CA ARG A 132 -1.51 20.62 1.89
C ARG A 132 -1.52 21.20 0.48
N VAL A 133 -2.66 21.16 -0.18
CA VAL A 133 -2.92 21.89 -1.42
C VAL A 133 -3.58 23.23 -1.05
N PRO A 134 -2.91 24.38 -1.25
CA PRO A 134 -3.49 25.69 -0.92
C PRO A 134 -4.60 26.10 -1.88
N ASN A 135 -5.45 27.03 -1.42
CA ASN A 135 -6.48 27.69 -2.24
C ASN A 135 -5.88 28.40 -3.45
#